data_AF-A0A238HJ66-F1
#
_entry.id   AF-A0A238HJ66-F1
#
_cell.length_a   1.000
_cell.length_b   1.000
_cell.length_c   1.000
_cell.angle_alpha   90.00
_cell.angle_beta   90.00
_cell.angle_gamma   90.00
#
_symmetry.space_group_name_H-M   'P 1'
#
loop_
_entity.id
_entity.type
_entity.pdbx_description
1 polymer ?
#
loop_
_entity_poly.entity_id
_entity_poly.type
_entity_poly.pdbx_seq_one_letter_code
_entity_poly.pdbx_strand_id
1 'polypeptide(L)'
;MLKEEHFVANPQLKPIAVTATGYNNIDVEAARKANISVCNVRGYSTISVAEHAIMMLLELHRNLPAYMQDVQNGAWQQLPVYCHFGAPLRDIYGKTIAIFRRGNIGKHIGEIGELAAAFGINVI
;
A
#
# COMPACT_ATOMS: atom_id res chain seq x y z
N MET A 1 -13.69 11.98 -9.86
CA MET A 1 -12.52 12.16 -10.75
C MET A 1 -12.76 13.44 -11.52
N LEU A 2 -11.82 14.39 -11.51
CA LEU A 2 -11.98 15.66 -12.21
C LEU A 2 -11.64 15.46 -13.69
N LYS A 3 -12.56 15.89 -14.56
CA LYS A 3 -12.54 15.71 -16.01
C LYS A 3 -12.94 17.01 -16.69
N GLU A 4 -12.74 17.09 -18.01
CA GLU A 4 -13.03 18.26 -18.85
C GLU A 4 -14.39 18.93 -18.55
N GLU A 5 -15.47 18.17 -18.43
CA GLU A 5 -16.82 18.68 -18.12
C GLU A 5 -16.88 19.52 -16.83
N HIS A 6 -16.08 19.18 -15.82
CA HIS A 6 -15.98 19.92 -14.56
C HIS A 6 -15.27 21.26 -14.77
N PHE A 7 -14.28 21.31 -15.66
CA PHE A 7 -13.53 22.53 -15.94
C PHE A 7 -14.36 23.50 -16.80
N VAL A 8 -15.09 22.96 -17.79
CA VAL A 8 -16.02 23.75 -18.62
C VAL A 8 -17.14 24.35 -17.79
N ALA A 9 -17.71 23.58 -16.86
CA ALA A 9 -18.78 24.07 -15.99
C ALA A 9 -18.32 25.09 -14.93
N ASN A 10 -17.00 25.24 -14.72
CA ASN A 10 -16.43 26.12 -13.69
C ASN A 10 -15.33 27.03 -14.28
N PRO A 11 -15.68 27.99 -15.16
CA PRO A 11 -14.72 28.86 -15.84
C PRO A 11 -13.92 29.78 -14.89
N GLN A 12 -14.38 29.95 -13.65
CA GLN A 12 -13.73 30.71 -12.60
C GLN A 12 -12.66 29.92 -11.82
N LEU A 13 -12.53 28.62 -12.06
CA LEU A 13 -11.57 27.76 -11.37
C LEU A 13 -10.14 28.13 -11.75
N LYS A 14 -9.25 28.29 -10.76
CA LYS A 14 -7.86 28.77 -10.95
C LYS A 14 -6.84 27.64 -10.74
N PRO A 15 -6.25 27.39 -9.55
CA PRO A 15 -5.45 26.19 -9.33
C PRO A 15 -6.25 25.10 -8.61
N ILE A 16 -5.86 23.85 -8.85
CA ILE A 16 -6.24 22.68 -8.05
C ILE A 16 -5.03 22.24 -7.24
N ALA A 17 -5.16 22.27 -5.91
CA ALA A 17 -4.15 21.75 -4.99
C ALA A 17 -4.66 20.45 -4.37
N VAL A 18 -3.99 19.33 -4.66
CA VAL A 18 -4.33 18.02 -4.14
C VAL A 18 -3.50 17.73 -2.90
N THR A 19 -4.17 17.38 -1.80
CA THR A 19 -3.57 16.94 -0.54
C THR A 19 -3.10 15.48 -0.59
N ALA A 20 -2.52 15.07 -1.71
CA ALA A 20 -2.01 13.72 -1.93
C ALA A 20 -0.78 13.72 -2.84
N THR A 21 0.00 12.62 -2.82
CA THR A 21 1.12 12.42 -3.75
C THR A 21 0.59 12.01 -5.13
N GLY A 22 -0.37 11.10 -5.18
CA GLY A 22 -1.04 10.70 -6.42
C GLY A 22 -2.08 11.74 -6.84
N TYR A 23 -2.10 12.08 -8.13
CA TYR A 23 -3.03 13.05 -8.74
C TYR A 23 -3.70 12.47 -9.99
N ASN A 24 -3.68 11.16 -10.16
CA ASN A 24 -4.30 10.43 -11.28
C ASN A 24 -5.84 10.49 -11.26
N ASN A 25 -6.42 11.02 -10.19
CA ASN A 25 -7.84 11.34 -10.08
C ASN A 25 -8.22 12.66 -10.78
N ILE A 26 -7.25 13.35 -11.40
CA ILE A 26 -7.43 14.58 -12.17
C ILE A 26 -6.93 14.36 -13.58
N ASP A 27 -7.75 14.70 -14.57
CA ASP A 27 -7.30 14.83 -15.96
C ASP A 27 -6.42 16.09 -16.09
N VAL A 28 -5.12 15.90 -15.92
CA VAL A 28 -4.12 16.99 -15.96
C VAL A 28 -4.02 17.60 -17.36
N GLU A 29 -4.30 16.83 -18.41
CA GLU A 29 -4.27 17.33 -19.79
C GLU A 29 -5.46 18.25 -20.06
N ALA A 30 -6.67 17.85 -19.64
CA ALA A 30 -7.85 18.70 -19.72
C ALA A 30 -7.73 19.95 -18.83
N ALA A 31 -7.19 19.81 -17.61
CA ALA A 31 -6.93 20.94 -16.73
C ALA A 31 -5.97 21.95 -17.38
N ARG A 32 -4.90 21.46 -18.01
CA ARG A 32 -3.94 22.31 -18.74
C ARG A 32 -4.60 23.04 -19.91
N LYS A 33 -5.45 22.38 -20.70
CA LYS A 33 -6.21 23.01 -21.79
C LYS A 33 -7.15 24.11 -21.29
N ALA A 34 -7.73 23.92 -20.11
CA ALA A 34 -8.56 24.92 -19.43
C ALA A 34 -7.76 26.00 -18.68
N ASN A 35 -6.43 26.03 -18.82
CA ASN A 35 -5.53 26.95 -18.14
C ASN A 35 -5.58 26.87 -16.59
N ILE A 36 -5.86 25.66 -16.07
CA ILE A 36 -5.92 25.33 -14.65
C ILE A 36 -4.62 24.61 -14.27
N SER A 37 -3.90 25.15 -13.27
CA SER A 37 -2.70 24.49 -12.75
C SER A 37 -3.07 23.42 -11.73
N VAL A 38 -2.32 22.31 -11.72
CA VAL A 38 -2.49 21.22 -10.75
C VAL A 38 -1.20 21.06 -9.95
N CYS A 39 -1.31 21.11 -8.63
CA CYS A 39 -0.21 20.83 -7.71
C CYS A 39 -0.59 19.73 -6.71
N ASN A 40 0.42 19.05 -6.20
CA ASN A 40 0.26 17.90 -5.31
C ASN A 40 1.26 17.97 -4.14
N VAL A 41 0.94 17.31 -3.03
CA VAL A 41 1.87 17.18 -1.90
C VAL A 41 2.74 15.96 -2.11
N ARG A 42 3.99 16.16 -2.51
CA ARG A 42 4.93 15.08 -2.81
C ARG A 42 5.47 14.45 -1.52
N GLY A 43 5.44 13.13 -1.43
CA GLY A 43 6.17 12.37 -0.41
C GLY A 43 5.56 12.39 1.00
N TYR A 44 4.37 12.95 1.18
CA TYR A 44 3.75 13.17 2.50
C TYR A 44 3.54 11.90 3.34
N SER A 45 3.50 10.73 2.71
CA SER A 45 3.22 9.45 3.36
C SER A 45 4.22 8.35 3.00
N THR A 46 5.44 8.72 2.57
CA THR A 46 6.42 7.77 2.03
C THR A 46 6.71 6.63 3.00
N ILE A 47 7.02 6.97 4.26
CA ILE A 47 7.37 6.00 5.32
C ILE A 47 6.12 5.16 5.66
N SER A 48 5.01 5.81 6.03
CA SER A 48 3.80 5.11 6.46
C SER A 48 3.24 4.16 5.40
N VAL A 49 3.28 4.53 4.12
CA VAL A 49 2.82 3.64 3.04
C VAL A 49 3.76 2.45 2.85
N ALA A 50 5.06 2.64 2.98
CA ALA A 50 6.03 1.56 2.89
C ALA A 50 5.91 0.58 4.06
N GLU A 51 5.79 1.09 5.30
CA GLU A 51 5.52 0.27 6.50
C GLU A 51 4.22 -0.53 6.34
N HIS A 52 3.15 0.13 5.89
CA HIS A 52 1.86 -0.53 5.65
C HIS A 52 1.95 -1.62 4.57
N ALA A 53 2.70 -1.41 3.49
CA ALA A 53 2.90 -2.42 2.46
C ALA A 53 3.63 -3.66 3.00
N ILE A 54 4.65 -3.48 3.83
CA ILE A 54 5.37 -4.60 4.48
C ILE A 54 4.48 -5.32 5.49
N MET A 55 3.67 -4.58 6.27
CA MET A 55 2.67 -5.16 7.16
C MET A 55 1.70 -6.06 6.39
N MET A 56 1.11 -5.58 5.29
CA MET A 56 0.21 -6.38 4.45
C MET A 56 0.89 -7.62 3.88
N LEU A 57 2.16 -7.51 3.47
CA LEU A 57 2.93 -8.66 2.98
C LEU A 57 3.04 -9.76 4.04
N LEU A 58 3.34 -9.39 5.29
CA LEU A 58 3.41 -10.33 6.41
C LEU A 58 2.04 -10.93 6.72
N GLU A 59 0.99 -10.11 6.77
CA GLU A 59 -0.39 -10.54 7.04
C GLU A 59 -0.86 -11.57 6.04
N LEU A 60 -0.63 -11.33 4.74
CA LEU A 60 -1.04 -12.23 3.66
C LEU A 60 -0.28 -13.55 3.72
N HIS A 61 1.03 -13.53 3.94
CA HIS A 61 1.83 -14.75 3.94
C HIS A 61 1.59 -15.62 5.18
N ARG A 62 1.25 -14.99 6.31
CA ARG A 62 0.92 -15.66 7.57
C ARG A 62 -0.57 -15.98 7.73
N ASN A 63 -1.43 -15.56 6.82
CA ASN A 63 -2.89 -15.67 6.94
C ASN A 63 -3.41 -15.10 8.28
N LEU A 64 -2.84 -13.97 8.74
CA LEU A 64 -3.14 -13.41 10.05
C LEU A 64 -4.63 -13.11 10.26
N PRO A 65 -5.38 -12.51 9.31
CA PRO A 65 -6.80 -12.22 9.50
C PRO A 65 -7.63 -13.48 9.76
N ALA A 66 -7.36 -14.57 9.03
CA ALA A 66 -8.04 -15.85 9.24
C ALA A 66 -7.73 -16.42 10.63
N TYR A 67 -6.46 -16.38 11.03
CA TYR A 67 -6.05 -16.86 12.35
C TYR A 67 -6.68 -16.04 13.49
N MET A 68 -6.73 -14.72 13.35
CA MET A 68 -7.40 -13.85 14.32
C MET A 68 -8.88 -14.19 14.44
N GLN A 69 -9.56 -14.44 13.33
CA GLN A 69 -10.97 -14.82 13.31
C GLN A 69 -11.21 -16.15 14.03
N ASP A 70 -10.35 -17.15 13.81
CA ASP A 70 -10.43 -18.46 14.47
C ASP A 70 -10.27 -18.33 15.99
N VAL A 71 -9.29 -17.54 16.44
CA VAL A 71 -9.06 -17.29 17.88
C VAL A 71 -10.25 -16.55 18.51
N GLN A 72 -10.79 -15.54 17.83
CA GLN A 72 -11.97 -14.80 18.31
C GLN A 72 -13.21 -15.70 18.43
N ASN A 73 -13.35 -16.68 17.53
CA ASN A 73 -14.45 -17.65 17.55
C ASN A 73 -14.25 -18.79 18.56
N GLY A 74 -13.16 -18.79 19.31
CA GLY A 74 -12.88 -19.81 20.31
C GLY A 74 -12.35 -21.12 19.74
N ALA A 75 -11.95 -21.15 18.45
CA ALA A 75 -11.57 -22.39 17.76
C ALA A 75 -10.34 -23.04 18.40
N TRP A 76 -9.39 -22.25 18.90
CA TRP A 76 -8.22 -22.77 19.62
C TRP A 76 -8.65 -23.49 20.91
N GLN A 77 -9.50 -22.85 21.73
CA GLN A 77 -9.92 -23.33 23.05
C GLN A 77 -10.74 -24.63 22.97
N GLN A 78 -11.32 -24.93 21.81
CA GLN A 78 -12.11 -26.14 21.56
C GLN A 78 -11.25 -27.35 21.15
N LEU A 79 -9.97 -27.15 20.80
CA LEU A 79 -9.11 -28.24 20.35
C LEU A 79 -8.56 -29.05 21.53
N PRO A 80 -8.53 -30.39 21.42
CA PRO A 80 -7.95 -31.26 22.45
C PRO A 80 -6.42 -31.24 22.46
N VAL A 81 -5.79 -30.52 21.52
CA VAL A 81 -4.35 -30.44 21.31
C VAL A 81 -3.87 -28.98 21.33
N TYR A 82 -2.64 -28.76 21.74
CA TYR A 82 -2.01 -27.43 21.81
C TYR A 82 -1.56 -26.92 20.42
N CYS A 83 -2.33 -27.15 19.37
CA CYS A 83 -1.99 -26.63 18.05
C CYS A 83 -3.26 -26.47 17.20
N HIS A 84 -3.49 -25.24 16.73
CA HIS A 84 -4.58 -24.92 15.81
C HIS A 84 -4.08 -24.93 14.37
N PHE A 85 -4.64 -25.83 13.56
CA PHE A 85 -4.27 -26.02 12.15
C PHE A 85 -5.31 -25.42 11.21
N GLY A 86 -5.66 -24.15 11.41
CA GLY A 86 -6.57 -23.40 10.54
C GLY A 86 -5.99 -23.08 9.16
N ALA A 87 -6.20 -21.85 8.67
CA ALA A 87 -5.60 -21.40 7.42
C ALA A 87 -4.06 -21.59 7.42
N PRO A 88 -3.41 -22.00 6.32
CA PRO A 88 -1.98 -22.32 6.31
C PRO A 88 -1.10 -21.12 6.69
N LEU A 89 -0.28 -21.25 7.73
CA LEU A 89 0.76 -20.25 8.03
C LEU A 89 1.99 -20.56 7.19
N ARG A 90 2.50 -19.58 6.43
CA ARG A 90 3.72 -19.74 5.62
C ARG A 90 4.81 -18.80 6.10
N ASP A 91 6.06 -19.27 6.04
CA ASP A 91 7.21 -18.46 6.39
C ASP A 91 7.72 -17.66 5.20
N ILE A 92 8.05 -16.40 5.46
CA ILE A 92 8.67 -15.50 4.50
C ILE A 92 10.16 -15.83 4.27
N TYR A 93 10.76 -16.62 5.17
CA TYR A 93 12.14 -17.07 5.05
C TYR A 93 12.37 -17.80 3.71
N GLY A 94 13.44 -17.45 3.01
CA GLY A 94 13.79 -18.00 1.70
C GLY A 94 12.88 -17.54 0.55
N LYS A 95 11.95 -16.60 0.79
CA LYS A 95 11.13 -16.00 -0.28
C LYS A 95 11.84 -14.82 -0.93
N THR A 96 11.34 -14.45 -2.10
CA THR A 96 11.83 -13.29 -2.87
C THR A 96 10.72 -12.25 -2.98
N ILE A 97 11.03 -11.01 -2.63
CA ILE A 97 10.16 -9.84 -2.81
C ILE A 97 10.67 -9.07 -4.03
N ALA A 98 9.79 -8.85 -5.00
CA ALA A 98 10.10 -8.03 -6.18
C ALA A 98 9.42 -6.66 -6.09
N ILE A 99 10.19 -5.58 -6.21
CA ILE A 99 9.67 -4.21 -6.11
C ILE A 99 9.55 -3.60 -7.51
N PHE A 100 8.32 -3.49 -8.00
CA PHE A 100 8.04 -2.84 -9.28
C PHE A 100 8.02 -1.32 -9.12
N ARG A 101 9.03 -0.66 -9.71
CA ARG A 101 9.33 0.78 -9.63
C ARG A 101 9.88 1.20 -8.26
N ARG A 102 11.09 1.77 -8.29
CA ARG A 102 11.85 2.19 -7.09
C ARG A 102 11.78 3.72 -6.88
N GLY A 103 10.56 4.27 -6.86
CA GLY A 103 10.32 5.66 -6.44
C GLY A 103 10.51 5.83 -4.91
N ASN A 104 10.12 6.96 -4.34
CA ASN A 104 10.31 7.23 -2.89
C ASN A 104 9.81 6.08 -1.98
N ILE A 105 8.60 5.59 -2.23
CA ILE A 105 8.00 4.48 -1.47
C ILE A 105 8.74 3.17 -1.75
N GLY A 106 8.93 2.82 -3.02
CA GLY A 106 9.60 1.56 -3.40
C GLY A 106 11.04 1.48 -2.91
N LYS A 107 11.75 2.61 -2.83
CA LYS A 107 13.08 2.67 -2.22
C LYS A 107 13.02 2.34 -0.73
N HIS A 108 12.08 2.93 0.01
CA HIS A 108 11.94 2.67 1.44
C HIS A 108 11.47 1.23 1.74
N ILE A 109 10.59 0.67 0.90
CA ILE A 109 10.24 -0.76 0.97
C ILE A 109 11.50 -1.62 0.76
N GLY A 110 12.37 -1.25 -0.19
CA GLY A 110 13.65 -1.92 -0.41
C GLY A 110 14.57 -1.84 0.82
N GLU A 111 14.69 -0.67 1.43
CA GLU A 111 15.47 -0.47 2.67
C GLU A 111 14.93 -1.33 3.83
N ILE A 112 13.60 -1.36 4.03
CA ILE A 112 12.95 -2.24 5.02
C ILE A 112 13.16 -3.71 4.67
N GLY A 113 13.06 -4.07 3.38
CA GLY A 113 13.28 -5.42 2.88
C GLY A 113 14.73 -5.90 3.06
N GLU A 114 15.70 -5.01 2.89
CA GLU A 114 17.13 -5.27 3.13
C GLU A 114 17.41 -5.44 4.62
N LEU A 115 16.77 -4.66 5.50
CA LEU A 115 16.75 -4.95 6.95
C LEU A 115 16.09 -6.30 7.23
N ALA A 116 15.06 -6.65 6.46
CA ALA A 116 14.41 -7.95 6.50
C ALA A 116 15.22 -9.07 5.81
N ALA A 117 16.38 -8.79 5.22
CA ALA A 117 17.35 -9.83 4.88
C ALA A 117 17.80 -10.59 6.14
N ALA A 118 17.68 -9.97 7.33
CA ALA A 118 17.80 -10.66 8.62
C ALA A 118 16.74 -11.78 8.81
N PHE A 119 15.58 -11.67 8.17
CA PHE A 119 14.57 -12.74 8.09
C PHE A 119 14.83 -13.73 6.94
N GLY A 120 15.96 -13.65 6.26
CA GLY A 120 16.33 -14.55 5.15
C GLY A 120 15.53 -14.34 3.88
N ILE A 121 15.06 -13.12 3.62
CA ILE A 121 14.29 -12.75 2.43
C ILE A 121 15.22 -12.13 1.37
N ASN A 122 15.02 -12.47 0.10
CA ASN A 122 15.71 -11.84 -1.03
C ASN A 122 14.88 -10.66 -1.57
N VAL A 123 15.51 -9.53 -1.86
CA VAL A 123 14.85 -8.37 -2.48
C VAL A 123 15.41 -8.16 -3.88
N ILE A 124 14.54 -8.03 -4.89
CA ILE A 124 14.89 -7.76 -6.30
C ILE A 124 14.12 -6.57 -6.88
#